data_AF-G3JJS0-F1
#
_entry.id   AF-G3JJS0-F1
#
_cell.length_a   1.000
_cell.length_b   1.000
_cell.length_c   1.000
_cell.angle_alpha   90.00
_cell.angle_beta   90.00
_cell.angle_gamma   90.00
#
_symmetry.space_group_name_H-M   'P 1'
#
loop_
_entity.id
_entity.type
_entity.pdbx_description
1 polymer ?
#
loop_
_entity_poly.entity_id
_entity_poly.type
_entity_poly.pdbx_seq_one_letter_code
_entity_poly.pdbx_strand_id
1 'polypeptide(L)'
;MMAATDAAFPCSIELQVPFPTERLASTALQAIGVDPELSPLVRRSLSVARDDPRVLHVDYRATTNRMLRVAVNSFMDSLQLVVGVMEQLDEIPSFAPPAPN
;
A
#
# COMPACT_ATOMS: atom_id res chain seq x y z
N MET A 1 3.31 8.49 -21.03
CA MET A 1 2.34 7.71 -21.85
C MET A 1 0.97 8.00 -21.26
N MET A 2 0.01 8.50 -22.06
CA MET A 2 -1.26 9.11 -21.62
C MET A 2 -2.12 8.17 -20.75
N ALA A 3 -2.38 8.57 -19.50
CA ALA A 3 -3.42 7.96 -18.69
C ALA A 3 -4.78 8.19 -19.35
N ALA A 4 -5.43 7.10 -19.78
CA ALA A 4 -6.78 7.12 -20.29
C ALA A 4 -7.69 7.83 -19.29
N THR A 5 -8.19 9.01 -19.67
CA THR A 5 -9.15 9.78 -18.90
C THR A 5 -10.48 9.03 -18.97
N ASP A 6 -10.68 8.11 -18.04
CA ASP A 6 -11.96 7.45 -17.85
C ASP A 6 -12.95 8.54 -17.43
N ALA A 7 -13.83 8.95 -18.33
CA ALA A 7 -14.71 10.11 -18.13
C ALA A 7 -15.61 10.00 -16.89
N ALA A 8 -15.75 8.79 -16.32
CA ALA A 8 -16.46 8.55 -15.07
C ALA A 8 -15.62 8.89 -13.81
N PHE A 9 -14.29 8.89 -13.88
CA PHE A 9 -13.38 9.15 -12.75
C PHE A 9 -12.32 10.20 -13.12
N PRO A 10 -12.67 11.50 -13.19
CA PRO A 10 -11.77 12.56 -13.64
C PRO A 10 -10.60 12.86 -12.69
N CYS A 11 -10.67 12.41 -11.44
CA CYS A 11 -9.63 12.67 -10.43
C CYS A 11 -8.78 11.42 -10.23
N SER A 12 -7.49 11.49 -10.50
CA SER A 12 -6.54 10.39 -10.27
C SER A 12 -5.34 10.85 -9.45
N ILE A 13 -4.79 9.96 -8.63
CA ILE A 13 -3.54 10.15 -7.91
C ILE A 13 -2.76 8.84 -7.89
N GLU A 14 -1.46 8.94 -8.10
CA GLU A 14 -0.54 7.81 -8.08
C GLU A 14 0.41 8.02 -6.90
N LEU A 15 0.57 7.01 -6.06
CA LEU A 15 1.48 7.02 -4.92
C LEU A 15 2.50 5.91 -5.06
N GLN A 16 3.74 6.24 -4.72
CA GLN A 16 4.86 5.30 -4.68
C GLN A 16 5.41 5.29 -3.27
N VAL A 17 5.30 4.14 -2.59
CA VAL A 17 5.77 3.97 -1.22
C VAL A 17 6.98 3.04 -1.25
N PRO A 18 8.20 3.55 -1.03
CA PRO A 18 9.39 2.72 -0.93
C PRO A 18 9.45 2.04 0.44
N PHE A 19 9.64 0.71 0.44
CA PHE A 19 9.87 -0.09 1.63
C PHE A 19 11.35 -0.47 1.75
N PRO A 20 11.84 -0.79 2.96
CA PRO A 20 13.24 -1.20 3.14
C PRO A 20 13.55 -2.57 2.54
N THR A 21 12.56 -3.48 2.49
CA THR A 21 12.71 -4.81 1.89
C THR A 21 11.53 -5.18 0.99
N GLU A 22 11.77 -6.04 0.01
CA GLU A 22 10.75 -6.56 -0.92
C GLU A 22 9.67 -7.38 -0.20
N ARG A 23 10.06 -8.12 0.84
CA ARG A 23 9.11 -8.89 1.66
C ARG A 23 8.10 -7.97 2.34
N LEU A 24 8.55 -6.83 2.87
CA LEU A 24 7.67 -5.86 3.50
C LEU A 24 6.72 -5.22 2.46
N ALA A 25 7.21 -4.87 1.27
CA ALA A 25 6.38 -4.34 0.20
C ALA A 25 5.29 -5.35 -0.24
N SER A 26 5.67 -6.63 -0.40
CA SER A 26 4.73 -7.70 -0.78
C SER A 26 3.70 -7.97 0.33
N THR A 27 4.14 -8.01 1.58
CA THR A 27 3.24 -8.18 2.72
C THR A 27 2.30 -6.98 2.86
N ALA A 28 2.77 -5.76 2.60
CA ALA A 28 1.94 -4.55 2.63
C ALA A 28 0.87 -4.60 1.53
N LEU A 29 1.25 -5.03 0.32
CA LEU A 29 0.31 -5.25 -0.78
C LEU A 29 -0.79 -6.24 -0.38
N GLN A 30 -0.43 -7.37 0.23
CA GLN A 30 -1.40 -8.38 0.64
C GLN A 30 -2.28 -7.90 1.79
N ALA A 31 -1.70 -7.26 2.81
CA ALA A 31 -2.43 -6.75 3.96
C ALA A 31 -3.44 -5.66 3.56
N ILE A 32 -2.98 -4.65 2.80
CA ILE A 32 -3.81 -3.52 2.39
C ILE A 32 -4.81 -3.94 1.31
N GLY A 33 -4.41 -4.86 0.41
CA GLY A 33 -5.22 -5.31 -0.72
C GLY A 33 -6.51 -6.04 -0.36
N VAL A 34 -6.58 -6.63 0.84
CA VAL A 34 -7.75 -7.40 1.31
C VAL A 34 -8.97 -6.52 1.60
N ASP A 35 -8.77 -5.24 1.96
CA ASP A 35 -9.88 -4.34 2.28
C ASP A 35 -10.53 -3.77 1.00
N PRO A 36 -11.73 -4.22 0.58
CA PRO A 36 -12.37 -3.61 -0.58
C PRO A 36 -12.66 -2.14 -0.31
N GLU A 37 -12.47 -1.29 -1.32
CA GLU A 37 -12.82 0.12 -1.22
C GLU A 37 -14.32 0.26 -0.92
N LEU A 38 -14.65 1.02 0.14
CA LEU A 38 -16.00 1.12 0.68
C LEU A 38 -17.01 1.75 -0.30
N SER A 39 -16.55 2.39 -1.37
CA SER A 39 -17.42 3.09 -2.31
C SER A 39 -17.14 2.68 -3.77
N PRO A 40 -18.19 2.38 -4.56
CA PRO A 40 -18.05 2.15 -6.01
C PRO A 40 -17.63 3.41 -6.78
N LEU A 41 -17.60 4.57 -6.12
CA LEU A 41 -17.17 5.86 -6.67
C LEU A 41 -15.64 6.07 -6.62
N VAL A 42 -14.91 5.11 -6.05
CA VAL A 42 -13.45 5.12 -5.99
C VAL A 42 -12.93 3.77 -6.49
N ARG A 43 -11.93 3.81 -7.36
CA ARG A 43 -11.19 2.64 -7.82
C ARG A 43 -9.76 2.77 -7.36
N ARG A 44 -9.25 1.70 -6.75
CA ARG A 44 -7.84 1.58 -6.35
C ARG A 44 -7.20 0.39 -7.04
N SER A 45 -5.97 0.55 -7.47
CA SER A 45 -5.11 -0.54 -7.95
C SER A 45 -3.82 -0.51 -7.16
N LEU A 46 -3.46 -1.64 -6.56
CA LEU A 46 -2.21 -1.78 -5.82
C LEU A 46 -1.35 -2.79 -6.56
N SER A 47 -0.08 -2.46 -6.77
CA SER A 47 0.89 -3.35 -7.40
C SER A 47 2.29 -3.05 -6.89
N VAL A 48 3.17 -4.04 -6.89
CA VAL A 48 4.59 -3.84 -6.58
C VAL A 48 5.34 -3.55 -7.88
N ALA A 49 6.28 -2.61 -7.86
CA ALA A 49 7.05 -2.25 -9.06
C ALA A 49 7.83 -3.45 -9.58
N ARG A 50 7.86 -3.63 -10.90
CA ARG A 50 8.64 -4.72 -11.53
C ARG A 50 10.14 -4.45 -11.48
N ASP A 51 10.52 -3.19 -11.62
CA ASP A 51 11.92 -2.75 -11.62
C ASP A 51 12.52 -2.68 -10.21
N ASP A 52 11.70 -2.33 -9.21
CA ASP A 52 12.09 -2.32 -7.81
C ASP A 52 11.00 -2.96 -6.93
N PRO A 53 11.15 -4.24 -6.56
CA PRO A 53 10.12 -4.97 -5.82
C PRO A 53 9.97 -4.49 -4.36
N ARG A 54 10.68 -3.42 -3.98
CA ARG A 54 10.55 -2.72 -2.71
C ARG A 54 9.58 -1.55 -2.79
N VAL A 55 9.16 -1.14 -3.97
CA VAL A 55 8.27 0.01 -4.17
C VAL A 55 6.84 -0.47 -4.40
N LEU A 56 5.93 -0.05 -3.53
CA LEU A 56 4.50 -0.26 -3.70
C LEU A 56 3.90 0.89 -4.52
N HIS A 57 3.35 0.57 -5.68
CA HIS A 57 2.58 1.47 -6.53
C HIS A 57 1.10 1.38 -6.18
N VAL A 58 0.50 2.54 -6.01
CA VAL A 58 -0.92 2.67 -5.67
C VAL A 58 -1.57 3.71 -6.56
N ASP A 59 -2.47 3.25 -7.42
CA ASP A 59 -3.22 4.09 -8.35
C ASP A 59 -4.64 4.25 -7.85
N TYR A 60 -5.01 5.48 -7.52
CA TYR A 60 -6.35 5.85 -7.10
C TYR A 60 -7.05 6.66 -8.19
N ARG A 61 -8.33 6.34 -8.42
CA ARG A 61 -9.22 7.06 -9.33
C ARG A 61 -10.56 7.29 -8.65
N ALA A 62 -11.07 8.51 -8.68
CA ALA A 62 -12.33 8.88 -8.05
C ALA A 62 -13.15 9.82 -8.92
N THR A 63 -14.46 9.85 -8.66
CA THR A 63 -15.39 10.77 -9.34
C THR A 63 -15.18 12.22 -8.91
N THR A 64 -14.70 12.45 -7.68
CA THR A 64 -14.47 13.80 -7.13
C THR A 64 -13.19 13.85 -6.30
N ASN A 65 -12.58 15.04 -6.23
CA ASN A 65 -11.44 15.30 -5.35
C ASN A 65 -11.75 15.04 -3.86
N ARG A 66 -13.01 15.22 -3.44
CA ARG A 66 -13.43 14.95 -2.06
C ARG A 66 -13.30 13.46 -1.74
N MET A 67 -13.78 12.59 -2.62
CA MET A 67 -13.71 11.14 -2.43
C MET A 67 -12.28 10.64 -2.56
N LEU A 68 -11.50 11.21 -3.49
CA LEU A 68 -10.08 10.92 -3.60
C LEU A 68 -9.34 11.22 -2.28
N ARG A 69 -9.60 12.38 -1.67
CA ARG A 69 -8.99 12.76 -0.39
C ARG A 69 -9.38 11.82 0.75
N VAL A 70 -10.65 11.45 0.85
CA VAL A 70 -11.12 10.53 1.90
C VAL A 70 -10.49 9.15 1.74
N ALA A 71 -10.48 8.60 0.53
CA ALA A 71 -9.89 7.30 0.24
C ALA A 71 -8.37 7.28 0.49
N VAL A 72 -7.64 8.30 0.01
CA VAL A 72 -6.19 8.41 0.22
C VAL A 72 -5.85 8.59 1.70
N ASN A 73 -6.60 9.40 2.44
CA ASN A 73 -6.39 9.54 3.89
C ASN A 73 -6.61 8.21 4.63
N SER A 74 -7.68 7.49 4.29
CA SER A 74 -7.94 6.16 4.86
C SER A 74 -6.83 5.17 4.51
N PHE A 75 -6.30 5.21 3.28
CA PHE A 75 -5.19 4.38 2.86
C PHE A 75 -3.91 4.67 3.65
N MET A 76 -3.58 5.94 3.86
CA MET A 76 -2.39 6.31 4.63
C MET A 76 -2.49 5.86 6.10
N ASP A 77 -3.68 5.89 6.69
CA ASP A 77 -3.93 5.37 8.04
C ASP A 77 -3.74 3.84 8.10
N SER A 78 -4.31 3.11 7.15
CA SER A 78 -4.07 1.66 7.01
C SER A 78 -2.60 1.33 6.77
N LEU A 79 -1.92 2.10 5.92
CA LEU A 79 -0.48 1.94 5.65
C LEU A 79 0.34 2.17 6.90
N GLN A 80 0.04 3.21 7.69
CA GLN A 80 0.71 3.50 8.95
C GLN A 80 0.53 2.35 9.95
N LEU A 81 -0.69 1.79 10.05
CA LEU A 81 -0.94 0.62 10.89
C LEU A 81 -0.13 -0.60 10.44
N VAL A 82 -0.14 -0.90 9.14
CA VAL A 82 0.58 -2.05 8.58
C VAL A 82 2.09 -1.91 8.78
N VAL A 83 2.65 -0.73 8.52
CA VAL A 83 4.08 -0.46 8.76
C VAL A 83 4.41 -0.55 10.25
N GLY A 84 3.59 0.01 11.15
CA GLY A 84 3.83 -0.09 12.59
C GLY A 84 3.76 -1.53 13.11
N VAL A 85 2.82 -2.34 12.59
CA VAL A 85 2.72 -3.78 12.91
C VAL A 85 3.95 -4.53 12.36
N MET A 86 4.41 -4.19 11.16
CA MET A 86 5.63 -4.77 10.58
C MET A 86 6.85 -4.45 11.44
N GLU A 87 7.02 -3.21 11.90
CA GLU A 87 8.13 -2.83 12.78
C GLU A 87 8.09 -3.63 14.09
N GLN A 88 6.92 -3.82 14.69
CA GLN A 88 6.76 -4.60 15.92
C GLN A 88 6.95 -6.11 15.73
N LEU A 89 6.63 -6.66 14.54
CA LEU A 89 6.74 -8.09 14.25
C LEU A 89 8.10 -8.49 13.67
N ASP A 90 8.81 -7.58 13.00
CA ASP A 90 10.16 -7.80 12.46
C ASP A 90 11.23 -7.76 13.57
N GLU A 91 10.85 -7.38 14.80
CA GLU A 91 11.54 -7.79 16.03
C GLU A 91 11.37 -9.30 16.24
N ILE A 92 11.92 -10.12 15.33
CA ILE A 92 12.19 -11.52 15.66
C ILE A 92 13.29 -11.47 16.73
N PRO A 93 13.02 -11.85 18.00
CA PRO A 93 14.10 -12.01 18.95
C PRO A 93 15.03 -13.05 18.34
N SER A 94 16.30 -12.68 18.14
CA SER A 94 17.33 -13.63 17.79
C SER A 94 17.27 -14.75 18.83
N PHE A 95 16.67 -15.89 18.49
CA PHE A 95 16.77 -17.10 19.27
C PHE A 95 18.20 -17.60 19.06
N ALA A 96 19.15 -16.97 19.75
CA ALA A 96 20.50 -17.47 19.88
C ALA A 96 20.39 -18.78 20.68
N PRO A 97 20.77 -19.93 20.12
CA PRO A 97 20.79 -21.16 20.91
C PRO A 97 21.74 -20.95 22.10
N PRO A 98 21.39 -21.41 23.32
CA PRO A 98 22.29 -21.32 24.46
C PRO A 98 23.58 -22.08 24.13
N ALA A 99 24.72 -21.43 24.36
CA ALA A 99 26.03 -22.00 24.12
C ALA A 99 26.16 -23.36 24.86
N PRO A 100 26.72 -24.41 24.22
CA PRO A 100 26.92 -25.68 24.89
C PRO A 100 27.96 -25.51 26.00
N ASN A 101 27.61 -25.93 27.22
CA ASN A 101 28.53 -26.17 28.34
C ASN A 101 29.23 -27.52 28.16
#